data_AF-A0A1W9QFZ1-F1
#
_entry.id   AF-A0A1W9QFZ1-F1
#
_cell.length_a   1.000
_cell.length_b   1.000
_cell.length_c   1.000
_cell.angle_alpha   90.00
_cell.angle_beta   90.00
_cell.angle_gamma   90.00
#
_symmetry.space_group_name_H-M   'P 1'
#
loop_
_entity.id
_entity.type
_entity.pdbx_description
1 polymer ?
#
loop_
_entity_poly.entity_id
_entity_poly.type
_entity_poly.pdbx_seq_one_letter_code
_entity_poly.pdbx_strand_id
1 'polypeptide(L)'
;MFSREMMHVPPLLVRLALTLSLVLPTALGCGPAVYLAKIREANEVFEQAKAEGAEEQCPYEFYGAEVRLAEARRYAGVAEYGAARKLARESIALSRAALEEMAAKKSKAKHPTKEEPLP
;
A
#
# COMPACT_ATOMS: atom_id res chain seq x y z
N MET A 1 -58.69 -7.22 -11.99
CA MET A 1 -58.70 -5.74 -12.06
C MET A 1 -57.40 -5.22 -11.45
N PHE A 2 -56.34 -5.07 -12.24
CA PHE A 2 -55.10 -4.42 -11.83
C PHE A 2 -54.61 -3.58 -13.01
N SER A 3 -55.28 -2.45 -13.21
CA SER A 3 -54.82 -1.37 -14.10
C SER A 3 -54.55 -0.19 -13.18
N ARG A 4 -53.28 0.17 -12.98
CA ARG A 4 -52.50 1.11 -13.81
C ARG A 4 -52.77 2.54 -13.29
N GLU A 5 -51.68 3.32 -13.18
CA GLU A 5 -51.63 4.76 -12.86
C GLU A 5 -51.56 5.15 -11.37
N MET A 6 -50.33 5.38 -10.88
CA MET A 6 -49.93 6.63 -10.19
C MET A 6 -48.47 6.52 -9.71
N MET A 7 -47.55 6.32 -10.66
CA MET A 7 -46.16 6.73 -10.47
C MET A 7 -45.86 7.85 -11.45
N HIS A 8 -46.45 9.02 -11.20
CA HIS A 8 -46.01 10.26 -11.82
C HIS A 8 -44.73 10.69 -11.10
N VAL A 9 -43.63 10.01 -11.39
CA VAL A 9 -42.30 10.44 -10.97
C VAL A 9 -42.02 11.76 -11.71
N PRO A 10 -41.84 12.88 -11.00
CA PRO A 10 -41.62 14.16 -11.66
C PRO A 10 -40.34 14.06 -12.50
N PRO A 11 -40.31 14.65 -13.70
CA PRO A 11 -39.16 14.56 -14.62
C PRO A 11 -37.87 15.09 -13.98
N LEU A 12 -37.99 15.93 -12.95
CA LEU A 12 -36.89 16.40 -12.10
C LEU A 12 -36.26 15.29 -11.24
N LEU A 13 -37.06 14.39 -10.64
CA LEU A 13 -36.52 13.26 -9.87
C LEU A 13 -35.86 12.22 -10.77
N VAL A 14 -36.39 12.00 -11.99
CA VAL A 14 -35.78 11.12 -12.99
C VAL A 14 -34.45 11.69 -13.49
N ARG A 15 -34.38 13.01 -13.76
CA ARG A 15 -33.13 13.69 -14.12
C ARG A 15 -32.11 13.67 -12.99
N LEU A 16 -32.54 13.92 -11.75
CA LEU A 16 -31.66 13.88 -10.58
C LEU A 16 -31.08 12.48 -10.36
N ALA A 17 -31.91 11.45 -10.48
CA ALA A 17 -31.48 10.05 -10.37
C ALA A 17 -30.50 9.66 -11.49
N LEU A 18 -30.73 10.13 -12.72
CA LEU A 18 -29.84 9.88 -13.86
C LEU A 18 -28.48 10.58 -13.69
N THR A 19 -28.48 11.85 -13.24
CA THR A 19 -27.23 12.56 -12.94
C THR A 19 -26.48 11.94 -11.77
N LEU A 20 -27.20 11.53 -10.73
CA LEU A 20 -26.59 10.92 -9.55
C LEU A 20 -26.00 9.55 -9.90
N SER A 21 -26.70 8.76 -10.73
CA SER A 21 -26.22 7.46 -11.22
C SER A 21 -24.96 7.57 -12.08
N LEU A 22 -24.74 8.68 -12.79
CA LEU A 22 -23.54 8.89 -13.61
C LEU A 22 -22.38 9.48 -12.80
N VAL A 23 -22.65 10.29 -11.78
CA VAL A 23 -21.63 10.92 -10.93
C VAL A 23 -21.11 9.98 -9.84
N LEU A 24 -21.96 9.13 -9.25
CA LEU A 24 -21.57 8.22 -8.16
C LEU A 24 -20.36 7.29 -8.47
N PRO A 25 -20.26 6.66 -9.66
CA PRO A 25 -19.13 5.78 -9.94
C PRO A 25 -17.79 6.54 -10.11
N THR A 26 -17.80 7.84 -10.41
CA THR A 26 -16.56 8.64 -10.47
C THR A 26 -15.96 8.94 -9.09
N ALA A 27 -16.78 8.90 -8.03
CA ALA A 27 -16.32 9.05 -6.65
C ALA A 27 -15.72 7.75 -6.07
N LEU A 28 -16.06 6.60 -6.65
CA LEU A 28 -15.53 5.28 -6.25
C LEU A 28 -14.25 4.92 -7.02
N GLY A 29 -13.35 5.90 -7.14
CA GLY A 29 -11.93 5.69 -7.45
C GLY A 29 -11.66 4.95 -8.77
N CYS A 30 -11.51 5.71 -9.85
CA CYS A 30 -10.53 5.32 -10.85
C CYS A 30 -9.18 5.07 -10.13
N GLY A 31 -8.33 4.16 -10.61
CA GLY A 31 -7.13 3.69 -9.92
C GLY A 31 -6.15 4.69 -9.24
N PRO A 32 -6.13 6.02 -9.54
CA PRO A 32 -5.18 6.95 -8.93
C PRO A 32 -5.11 7.00 -7.40
N ALA A 33 -6.24 6.97 -6.69
CA ALA A 33 -6.21 7.08 -5.23
C ALA A 33 -5.54 5.86 -4.56
N VAL A 34 -5.72 4.68 -5.15
CA VAL A 34 -5.26 3.41 -4.57
C VAL A 34 -3.74 3.25 -4.69
N TYR A 35 -3.13 3.62 -5.83
CA TYR A 35 -1.67 3.54 -5.95
C TYR A 35 -0.99 4.56 -5.03
N LEU A 36 -1.53 5.77 -4.93
CA LEU A 36 -0.93 6.84 -4.14
C LEU A 36 -0.90 6.47 -2.65
N ALA A 37 -2.00 5.91 -2.14
CA ALA A 37 -2.05 5.39 -0.77
C ALA A 37 -0.97 4.34 -0.52
N LYS A 38 -0.74 3.42 -1.48
CA LYS A 38 0.30 2.38 -1.35
C LYS A 38 1.72 2.92 -1.45
N ILE A 39 1.99 3.91 -2.29
CA ILE A 39 3.31 4.57 -2.33
C ILE A 39 3.59 5.31 -1.01
N ARG A 40 2.58 5.96 -0.42
CA ARG A 40 2.71 6.60 0.89
C ARG A 40 3.04 5.60 1.99
N GLU A 41 2.26 4.52 2.09
CA GLU A 41 2.53 3.43 3.04
C GLU A 41 3.94 2.84 2.83
N ALA A 42 4.34 2.59 1.59
CA ALA A 42 5.68 2.07 1.30
C ALA A 42 6.80 3.03 1.76
N ASN A 43 6.61 4.34 1.57
CA ASN A 43 7.57 5.34 2.02
C ASN A 43 7.65 5.40 3.56
N GLU A 44 6.51 5.37 4.24
CA GLU A 44 6.46 5.41 5.71
C GLU A 44 7.18 4.20 6.33
N VAL A 45 6.91 2.99 5.84
CA VAL A 45 7.54 1.77 6.36
C VAL A 45 9.03 1.71 6.00
N PHE A 46 9.41 2.18 4.80
CA PHE A 46 10.82 2.25 4.41
C PHE A 46 11.61 3.22 5.30
N GLU A 47 11.08 4.43 5.53
CA GLU A 47 11.73 5.40 6.42
C GLU A 47 11.80 4.90 7.87
N GLN A 48 10.82 4.14 8.33
CA GLN A 48 10.91 3.45 9.62
C GLN A 48 12.08 2.46 9.63
N ALA A 49 12.17 1.57 8.64
CA ALA A 49 13.28 0.60 8.54
C ALA A 49 14.65 1.30 8.48
N LYS A 50 14.74 2.40 7.72
CA LYS A 50 15.93 3.24 7.64
C LYS A 50 16.31 3.83 9.00
N ALA A 51 15.35 4.44 9.70
CA ALA A 51 15.56 5.05 11.01
C ALA A 51 15.99 4.02 12.07
N GLU A 52 15.56 2.76 11.94
CA GLU A 52 15.99 1.67 12.82
C GLU A 52 17.36 1.08 12.47
N GLY A 53 18.02 1.55 11.39
CA GLY A 53 19.33 1.07 10.98
C GLY A 53 19.30 -0.23 10.17
N ALA A 54 18.20 -0.50 9.46
CA ALA A 54 18.08 -1.70 8.62
C ALA A 54 19.17 -1.79 7.53
N GLU A 55 19.76 -0.67 7.10
CA GLU A 55 20.84 -0.64 6.11
C GLU A 55 22.04 -1.50 6.53
N GLU A 56 22.47 -1.42 7.80
CA GLU A 56 23.63 -2.18 8.29
C GLU A 56 23.27 -3.61 8.69
N GLN A 57 22.05 -3.81 9.18
CA GLN A 57 21.66 -5.03 9.86
C GLN A 57 20.91 -6.01 8.97
N CYS A 58 20.16 -5.50 7.98
CA CYS A 58 19.37 -6.25 7.01
C CYS A 58 19.54 -5.62 5.60
N PRO A 59 20.78 -5.58 5.07
CA PRO A 59 21.10 -4.82 3.85
C PRO A 59 20.33 -5.32 2.63
N TYR A 60 20.10 -6.63 2.52
CA TYR A 60 19.42 -7.21 1.37
C TYR A 60 17.96 -6.72 1.27
N GLU A 61 17.23 -6.77 2.37
CA GLU A 61 15.85 -6.32 2.49
C GLU A 61 15.78 -4.80 2.33
N PHE A 62 16.72 -4.06 2.95
CA PHE A 62 16.77 -2.61 2.89
C PHE A 62 16.95 -2.10 1.44
N TYR A 63 18.02 -2.50 0.76
CA TYR A 63 18.27 -2.05 -0.61
C TYR A 63 17.24 -2.62 -1.59
N GLY A 64 16.75 -3.84 -1.35
CA GLY A 64 15.65 -4.41 -2.12
C GLY A 64 14.35 -3.60 -2.01
N ALA A 65 14.05 -3.07 -0.82
CA ALA A 65 12.90 -2.21 -0.60
C ALA A 65 13.08 -0.83 -1.25
N GLU A 66 14.29 -0.26 -1.16
CA GLU A 66 14.65 1.04 -1.74
C GLU A 66 14.46 1.03 -3.27
N VAL A 67 15.06 0.03 -3.94
CA VAL A 67 14.98 -0.11 -5.40
C VAL A 67 13.53 -0.22 -5.86
N ARG A 68 12.71 -0.99 -5.14
CA ARG A 68 11.28 -1.14 -5.47
C ARG A 68 10.46 0.11 -5.23
N LEU A 69 10.77 0.88 -4.19
CA LEU A 69 10.11 2.15 -3.93
C LEU A 69 10.45 3.17 -5.02
N ALA A 70 11.72 3.24 -5.43
CA ALA A 70 12.17 4.08 -6.53
C ALA A 70 11.46 3.69 -7.85
N GLU A 71 11.41 2.40 -8.16
CA GLU A 71 10.76 1.90 -9.37
C GLU A 71 9.23 2.12 -9.34
N ALA A 72 8.60 1.97 -8.17
CA ALA A 72 7.18 2.28 -8.01
C ALA A 72 6.87 3.76 -8.34
N ARG A 73 7.74 4.68 -7.91
CA ARG A 73 7.62 6.11 -8.25
C ARG A 73 7.82 6.35 -9.74
N ARG A 74 8.77 5.65 -10.36
CA ARG A 74 9.01 5.73 -11.82
C ARG A 74 7.77 5.33 -12.62
N TYR A 75 7.18 4.16 -12.30
CA TYR A 75 5.95 3.70 -12.95
C TYR A 75 4.75 4.62 -12.70
N ALA A 76 4.62 5.17 -11.48
CA ALA A 76 3.58 6.15 -11.19
C ALA A 76 3.73 7.42 -12.07
N GLY A 77 4.96 7.86 -12.31
CA GLY A 77 5.27 9.02 -13.17
C GLY A 77 4.88 8.83 -14.64
N VAL A 78 4.83 7.59 -15.13
CA VAL A 78 4.38 7.24 -16.49
C VAL A 78 2.94 6.71 -16.54
N ALA A 79 2.15 6.97 -15.49
CA ALA A 79 0.75 6.55 -15.34
C ALA A 79 0.51 5.02 -15.34
N GLU A 80 1.56 4.22 -15.12
CA GLU A 80 1.49 2.76 -14.95
C GLU A 80 1.14 2.38 -13.51
N TYR A 81 -0.06 2.80 -13.07
CA TYR A 81 -0.48 2.72 -11.67
C TYR A 81 -0.56 1.28 -11.13
N GLY A 82 -0.86 0.30 -12.00
CA GLY A 82 -0.90 -1.12 -11.62
C GLY A 82 0.49 -1.65 -11.22
N ALA A 83 1.50 -1.35 -12.03
CA ALA A 83 2.89 -1.69 -11.77
C ALA A 83 3.42 -0.96 -10.53
N ALA A 84 3.15 0.36 -10.44
CA ALA A 84 3.50 1.17 -9.28
C ALA A 84 2.93 0.59 -7.98
N ARG A 85 1.65 0.21 -7.98
CA ARG A 85 0.99 -0.42 -6.83
C ARG A 85 1.61 -1.77 -6.45
N LYS A 86 2.03 -2.57 -7.44
CA LYS A 86 2.67 -3.88 -7.20
C LYS A 86 4.04 -3.70 -6.54
N LEU A 87 4.88 -2.83 -7.11
CA LEU A 87 6.21 -2.55 -6.57
C LEU A 87 6.16 -1.90 -5.19
N ALA A 88 5.21 -1.00 -4.94
CA ALA A 88 5.00 -0.43 -3.61
C ALA A 88 4.68 -1.51 -2.56
N ARG A 89 3.85 -2.52 -2.89
CA ARG A 89 3.58 -3.66 -1.98
C ARG A 89 4.82 -4.49 -1.73
N GLU A 90 5.61 -4.75 -2.76
CA GLU A 90 6.85 -5.52 -2.62
C GLU A 90 7.89 -4.75 -1.76
N SER A 91 7.96 -3.43 -1.90
CA SER A 91 8.78 -2.57 -1.02
C SER A 91 8.32 -2.66 0.44
N ILE A 92 7.01 -2.55 0.71
CA ILE A 92 6.44 -2.73 2.05
C ILE A 92 6.82 -4.09 2.65
N ALA A 93 6.71 -5.17 1.86
CA ALA A 93 7.01 -6.51 2.34
C ALA A 93 8.48 -6.64 2.77
N LEU A 94 9.41 -6.10 1.98
CA LEU A 94 10.84 -6.12 2.31
C LEU A 94 11.17 -5.24 3.51
N SER A 95 10.62 -4.03 3.60
CA SER A 95 10.84 -3.17 4.77
C SER A 95 10.29 -3.80 6.05
N ARG A 96 9.14 -4.49 6.00
CA ARG A 96 8.61 -5.24 7.15
C ARG A 96 9.50 -6.41 7.53
N ALA A 97 9.98 -7.18 6.55
CA ALA A 97 10.92 -8.28 6.81
C ALA A 97 12.19 -7.77 7.52
N ALA A 98 12.75 -6.64 7.06
CA ALA A 98 13.89 -6.01 7.72
C ALA A 98 13.59 -5.63 9.18
N LEU A 99 12.43 -5.02 9.45
CA LEU A 99 12.02 -4.65 10.80
C LEU A 99 11.80 -5.87 11.71
N GLU A 100 11.21 -6.93 11.19
CA GLU A 100 11.00 -8.19 11.93
C GLU A 100 12.33 -8.86 12.28
N GLU A 101 13.27 -8.94 11.34
CA GLU A 101 14.61 -9.47 11.59
C GLU A 101 15.37 -8.63 12.61
N MET A 102 15.26 -7.30 12.51
CA MET A 102 15.85 -6.37 13.46
C MET A 102 15.31 -6.56 14.87
N ALA A 103 13.99 -6.74 15.00
CA ALA A 103 13.38 -7.06 16.27
C ALA A 103 13.88 -8.40 16.83
N ALA A 104 14.06 -9.42 15.98
CA ALA A 104 14.60 -10.71 16.37
C ALA A 104 16.08 -10.64 16.79
N LYS A 105 16.91 -9.81 16.13
CA LYS A 105 18.31 -9.58 16.53
C LYS A 105 18.38 -8.87 17.88
N LYS A 106 17.54 -7.85 18.10
CA LYS A 106 17.40 -7.14 19.38
C LYS A 106 16.98 -8.09 20.51
N SER A 107 16.08 -9.03 20.26
CA SER A 107 15.64 -9.99 21.29
C SER A 107 16.72 -11.01 21.66
N LYS A 108 17.48 -11.54 20.68
CA LYS A 108 18.63 -12.42 20.93
C LYS A 108 19.75 -11.71 21.70
N ALA A 109 20.03 -10.45 21.39
CA ALA A 109 21.01 -9.65 22.13
C ALA A 109 20.61 -9.45 23.61
N LYS A 110 19.30 -9.40 23.91
CA LYS A 110 18.78 -9.26 25.28
C LYS A 110 18.81 -10.57 26.08
N HIS A 111 18.89 -11.72 25.42
CA HIS A 111 19.02 -13.05 26.04
C HIS A 111 20.23 -13.77 25.43
N PRO A 112 21.47 -13.37 25.77
CA PRO A 112 22.65 -14.06 25.28
C PRO A 112 22.62 -15.48 25.84
N THR A 113 22.32 -16.44 24.97
CA THR A 113 22.50 -17.86 25.29
C THR A 113 24.00 -18.03 25.39
N LYS A 114 24.49 -18.42 26.57
CA LYS A 114 25.92 -18.67 26.79
C LYS A 114 26.35 -19.74 25.79
N GLU A 115 27.01 -19.34 24.72
CA GLU A 115 27.69 -20.27 23.81
C GLU A 115 28.86 -20.84 24.59
N GLU A 116 28.62 -22.00 25.22
CA GLU A 116 29.67 -22.86 25.74
C GLU A 116 30.44 -23.41 24.53
N PRO A 117 31.76 -23.18 24.43
CA PRO A 117 32.52 -23.67 23.29
C PRO A 117 32.46 -25.19 23.30
N LEU A 118 31.97 -25.78 22.21
CA LEU A 118 32.05 -27.23 22.01
C LEU A 118 33.54 -27.67 22.05
N PRO A 119 33.84 -28.81 22.70
CA PRO A 119 35.20 -29.26 23.00
C PRO A 119 36.06 -29.59 21.78
#